data_AF-R5D5I9-F1
#
_entry.id   AF-R5D5I9-F1
#
_cell.length_a   1.000
_cell.length_b   1.000
_cell.length_c   1.000
_cell.angle_alpha   90.00
_cell.angle_beta   90.00
_cell.angle_gamma   90.00
#
_symmetry.space_group_name_H-M   'P 1'
#
loop_
_entity.id
_entity.type
_entity.pdbx_description
1 polymer ?
#
loop_
_entity_poly.entity_id
_entity_poly.type
_entity_poly.pdbx_seq_one_letter_code
_entity_poly.pdbx_strand_id
1 'polypeptide(L)'
;MINNELWKKCAEHHGHECPGLAIGYRASLYAAELLGVEPSPGSGVSCVAETDKCPVDAVRVIFGCTEQNGKLSFDLTGEMALTFTAPGGKSVRLELTDLGHDLPKAEKFTLFHEAPTEDMFKVS
;
A
#
# COMPACT_ATOMS: atom_id res chain seq x y z
N MET A 1 8.18 -11.22 5.26
CA MET A 1 7.62 -12.35 4.48
C MET A 1 6.18 -12.04 4.15
N ILE A 2 5.74 -12.36 2.94
CA ILE A 2 4.36 -12.11 2.49
C ILE A 2 3.41 -13.06 3.23
N ASN A 3 2.32 -12.50 3.75
CA ASN A 3 1.21 -13.29 4.24
C ASN A 3 0.37 -13.72 3.03
N ASN A 4 0.51 -14.99 2.63
CA ASN A 4 -0.12 -15.55 1.44
C ASN A 4 -1.66 -15.46 1.46
N GLU A 5 -2.30 -15.56 2.63
CA GLU A 5 -3.76 -15.45 2.72
C GLU A 5 -4.22 -14.01 2.50
N LEU A 6 -3.54 -13.04 3.14
CA LEU A 6 -3.86 -11.62 2.98
C LEU A 6 -3.57 -11.15 1.55
N TRP A 7 -2.47 -11.60 0.95
CA TRP A 7 -2.14 -11.30 -0.45
C TRP A 7 -3.22 -11.80 -1.41
N LYS A 8 -3.66 -13.06 -1.26
CA LYS A 8 -4.74 -13.62 -2.08
C LYS A 8 -6.02 -12.81 -1.97
N LYS A 9 -6.40 -12.36 -0.78
CA LYS A 9 -7.57 -11.47 -0.59
C LYS A 9 -7.41 -10.15 -1.36
N CYS A 10 -6.21 -9.56 -1.35
CA CYS A 10 -5.94 -8.37 -2.15
C CYS A 10 -6.07 -8.65 -3.65
N ALA A 11 -5.51 -9.77 -4.13
CA ALA A 11 -5.56 -10.16 -5.54
C ALA A 11 -6.99 -10.50 -5.99
N GLU A 12 -7.78 -11.17 -5.16
CA GLU A 12 -9.20 -11.47 -5.41
C GLU A 12 -10.03 -10.18 -5.49
N HIS A 13 -9.79 -9.23 -4.59
CA HIS A 13 -10.47 -7.93 -4.62
C HIS A 13 -10.09 -7.11 -5.86
N HIS A 14 -8.81 -7.09 -6.22
CA HIS A 14 -8.31 -6.39 -7.40
C HIS A 14 -8.64 -7.10 -8.73
N GLY A 15 -8.93 -8.40 -8.67
CA GLY A 15 -9.23 -9.28 -9.81
C GLY A 15 -8.01 -9.90 -10.49
N HIS A 16 -6.79 -9.51 -10.14
CA HIS A 16 -5.56 -10.14 -10.63
C HIS A 16 -4.33 -9.80 -9.75
N GLU A 17 -3.22 -10.47 -9.99
CA GLU A 17 -1.92 -10.13 -9.41
C GLU A 17 -1.14 -9.21 -10.34
N CYS A 18 -0.64 -8.08 -9.84
CA CYS A 18 0.20 -7.18 -10.60
C CYS A 18 1.22 -6.44 -9.72
N PRO A 19 2.31 -5.89 -10.30
CA PRO A 19 3.30 -5.14 -9.53
C PRO A 19 2.71 -3.94 -8.80
N GLY A 20 1.70 -3.26 -9.37
CA GLY A 20 1.01 -2.14 -8.72
C GLY A 20 0.29 -2.55 -7.43
N LEU A 21 -0.37 -3.72 -7.44
CA LEU A 21 -0.99 -4.27 -6.23
C LEU A 21 0.06 -4.63 -5.18
N ALA A 22 1.20 -5.19 -5.60
CA ALA A 22 2.31 -5.51 -4.71
C ALA A 22 2.85 -4.25 -4.01
N ILE A 23 2.99 -3.13 -4.73
CA ILE A 23 3.39 -1.84 -4.14
C ILE A 23 2.43 -1.43 -3.01
N GLY A 24 1.12 -1.43 -3.26
CA GLY A 24 0.13 -1.07 -2.24
C GLY A 24 0.12 -2.00 -1.03
N TYR A 25 0.29 -3.30 -1.28
CA TYR A 25 0.38 -4.32 -0.23
C TYR A 25 1.59 -4.07 0.67
N ARG A 26 2.77 -3.89 0.06
CA ARG A 26 4.01 -3.61 0.80
C ARG A 26 3.94 -2.29 1.55
N ALA A 27 3.44 -1.23 0.92
CA ALA A 27 3.24 0.07 1.56
C ALA A 27 2.31 -0.04 2.77
N SER A 28 1.19 -0.76 2.65
CA SER A 28 0.23 -0.90 3.74
C SER A 28 0.82 -1.65 4.95
N LEU A 29 1.57 -2.72 4.71
CA LEU A 29 2.22 -3.46 5.80
C LEU A 29 3.33 -2.64 6.47
N TYR A 30 4.10 -1.88 5.69
CA TYR A 30 5.15 -1.04 6.24
C TYR A 30 4.59 0.16 7.01
N ALA A 31 3.51 0.76 6.52
CA ALA A 31 2.79 1.79 7.26
C ALA A 31 2.27 1.24 8.60
N ALA A 32 1.75 0.01 8.63
CA ALA A 32 1.30 -0.63 9.88
C ALA A 32 2.45 -0.74 10.89
N GLU A 33 3.63 -1.18 10.43
CA GLU A 33 4.84 -1.27 11.24
C GLU A 33 5.28 0.09 11.79
N LEU A 34 5.42 1.11 10.92
CA LEU A 34 5.87 2.45 11.31
C LEU A 34 4.88 3.16 12.25
N LEU A 35 3.58 2.91 12.06
CA LEU A 35 2.52 3.48 12.89
C LEU A 35 2.29 2.70 14.19
N GLY A 36 2.81 1.47 14.30
CA GLY A 36 2.60 0.60 15.47
C GLY A 36 1.15 0.12 15.58
N VAL A 37 0.51 -0.19 14.45
CA VAL A 37 -0.89 -0.66 14.38
C VAL A 37 -0.96 -2.03 13.72
N GLU A 38 -2.01 -2.78 13.99
CA GLU A 38 -2.24 -4.04 13.27
C GLU A 38 -2.76 -3.77 11.84
N PRO A 39 -2.27 -4.48 10.81
CA PRO A 39 -2.78 -4.39 9.44
C PRO A 39 -4.13 -5.10 9.33
N SER A 40 -5.18 -4.46 9.84
CA SER A 40 -6.54 -5.01 9.87
C SER A 40 -7.62 -3.97 9.53
N PRO A 41 -8.80 -4.40 9.03
CA PRO A 41 -9.94 -3.51 8.77
C PRO A 41 -10.44 -2.74 10.00
N GLY A 42 -10.15 -3.25 11.21
CA GLY A 42 -10.54 -2.65 12.48
C GLY A 42 -9.52 -1.68 13.07
N SER A 43 -8.34 -1.53 12.47
CA SER A 43 -7.22 -0.72 12.97
C SER A 43 -7.54 0.77 13.13
N GLY A 44 -8.59 1.26 12.45
CA GLY A 44 -8.96 2.68 12.48
C GLY A 44 -8.06 3.58 11.64
N VAL A 45 -7.13 3.01 10.86
CA VAL A 45 -6.28 3.75 9.92
C VAL A 45 -7.14 4.42 8.84
N SER A 46 -6.75 5.64 8.46
CA SER A 46 -7.20 6.30 7.23
C SER A 46 -6.04 6.48 6.26
N CYS A 47 -6.36 6.62 4.97
CA CYS A 47 -5.41 6.77 3.89
C CYS A 47 -5.81 7.92 2.97
N VAL A 48 -4.85 8.77 2.62
CA VAL A 48 -4.93 9.69 1.48
C VAL A 48 -4.05 9.11 0.36
N ALA A 49 -4.63 8.82 -0.79
CA ALA A 49 -3.94 8.25 -1.93
C ALA A 49 -3.65 9.32 -2.98
N GLU A 50 -2.39 9.40 -3.42
CA GLU A 50 -1.98 10.32 -4.49
C GLU A 50 -2.12 9.74 -5.90
N THR A 51 -2.70 8.53 -5.96
CA THR A 51 -2.96 7.75 -7.15
C THR A 51 -4.29 7.03 -7.03
N ASP A 52 -5.00 6.87 -8.13
CA ASP A 52 -6.23 6.07 -8.27
C ASP A 52 -5.96 4.66 -8.83
N LYS A 53 -4.69 4.25 -8.90
CA LYS A 53 -4.23 2.99 -9.49
C LYS A 53 -4.29 1.80 -8.51
N CYS A 54 -3.81 0.66 -8.99
CA CYS A 54 -3.78 -0.63 -8.29
C CYS A 54 -3.37 -0.62 -6.79
N PRO A 55 -2.39 0.20 -6.32
CA PRO A 55 -2.01 0.18 -4.90
C PRO A 55 -3.17 0.41 -3.92
N VAL A 56 -4.18 1.17 -4.34
CA VAL A 56 -5.33 1.57 -3.51
C VAL A 56 -6.15 0.36 -3.07
N ASP A 57 -6.24 -0.68 -3.91
CA ASP A 57 -7.03 -1.88 -3.59
C ASP A 57 -6.43 -2.67 -2.42
N ALA A 58 -5.11 -2.65 -2.25
CA ALA A 58 -4.48 -3.25 -1.08
C ALA A 58 -4.86 -2.49 0.21
N VAL A 59 -4.92 -1.16 0.16
CA VAL A 59 -5.35 -0.31 1.29
C VAL A 59 -6.79 -0.64 1.70
N ARG A 60 -7.68 -0.77 0.71
CA ARG A 60 -9.09 -1.15 0.91
C ARG A 60 -9.21 -2.49 1.64
N VAL A 61 -8.45 -3.50 1.21
CA VAL A 61 -8.51 -4.84 1.83
C VAL A 61 -7.85 -4.87 3.21
N ILE A 62 -6.65 -4.29 3.35
CA ILE A 62 -5.84 -4.43 4.56
C ILE A 62 -6.41 -3.60 5.71
N PHE A 63 -6.76 -2.33 5.46
CA PHE A 63 -7.22 -1.40 6.49
C PHE A 63 -8.72 -1.14 6.45
N GLY A 64 -9.44 -1.71 5.49
CA GLY A 64 -10.87 -1.45 5.34
C GLY A 64 -11.17 0.01 4.98
N CYS A 65 -10.19 0.75 4.46
CA CYS A 65 -10.38 2.15 4.10
C CYS A 65 -11.22 2.24 2.84
N THR A 66 -12.35 2.94 2.89
CA THR A 66 -13.14 3.23 1.70
C THR A 66 -13.59 4.68 1.70
N GLU A 67 -13.99 5.15 0.54
CA GLU A 67 -14.54 6.48 0.36
C GLU A 67 -15.86 6.60 1.14
N GLN A 68 -16.67 5.54 1.14
CA GLN A 68 -17.98 5.51 1.78
C GLN A 68 -17.89 5.56 3.32
N ASN A 69 -16.82 5.02 3.92
CA ASN A 69 -16.59 5.12 5.36
C ASN A 69 -15.70 6.30 5.75
N GLY A 70 -15.32 7.16 4.79
CA GLY A 70 -14.54 8.36 5.00
C GLY A 70 -13.07 8.12 5.37
N LYS A 71 -12.56 6.89 5.25
CA LYS A 71 -11.18 6.55 5.58
C LYS A 71 -10.27 6.47 4.36
N LEU A 72 -10.80 6.58 3.15
CA LEU A 72 -10.02 6.71 1.93
C LEU A 72 -10.40 8.00 1.22
N SER A 73 -9.41 8.84 0.91
CA SER A 73 -9.56 10.01 0.05
C SER A 73 -8.43 10.06 -0.97
N PHE A 74 -8.61 10.87 -2.01
CA PHE A 74 -7.63 11.03 -3.08
C PHE A 74 -7.16 12.47 -3.16
N ASP A 75 -5.85 12.64 -3.33
CA ASP A 75 -5.21 13.90 -3.69
C ASP A 75 -4.31 13.63 -4.91
N LEU A 76 -4.91 13.55 -6.09
CA LEU A 76 -4.26 13.01 -7.29
C LEU A 76 -3.15 13.94 -7.80
N THR A 77 -1.95 13.85 -7.22
CA THR A 77 -0.74 14.59 -7.61
C THR A 77 -0.01 13.95 -8.78
N GLY A 78 -0.29 12.68 -9.09
CA GLY A 78 0.40 11.88 -10.10
C GLY A 78 1.52 11.00 -9.53
N GLU A 79 1.88 11.21 -8.27
CA GLU A 79 2.89 10.43 -7.56
C GLU A 79 2.36 9.06 -7.13
N MET A 80 3.25 8.06 -7.09
CA MET A 80 2.92 6.75 -6.52
C MET A 80 3.12 6.78 -4.99
N ALA A 81 2.29 7.57 -4.31
CA ALA A 81 2.37 7.79 -2.87
C ALA A 81 1.06 7.50 -2.13
N LEU A 82 1.20 7.02 -0.90
CA LEU A 82 0.11 6.72 0.03
C LEU A 82 0.44 7.31 1.41
N THR A 83 -0.46 8.13 1.94
CA THR A 83 -0.33 8.70 3.29
C THR A 83 -1.29 8.01 4.24
N PHE A 84 -0.76 7.29 5.23
CA PHE A 84 -1.54 6.57 6.24
C PHE A 84 -1.55 7.36 7.54
N THR A 85 -2.70 7.43 8.20
CA THR A 85 -2.85 8.07 9.51
C THR A 85 -3.49 7.11 10.49
N ALA A 86 -2.84 6.88 11.62
CA ALA A 86 -3.33 6.03 12.69
C ALA A 86 -4.35 6.77 13.59
N PRO A 87 -5.19 6.03 14.35
CA PRO A 87 -5.94 6.62 15.45
C PRO A 87 -4.99 7.33 16.42
N GLY A 88 -5.20 8.63 16.63
CA GLY A 88 -4.29 9.47 17.43
C GLY A 88 -3.44 10.45 16.62
N GLY A 89 -3.53 10.40 15.29
CA GLY A 89 -3.01 11.47 14.41
C GLY A 89 -1.55 11.31 13.98
N LYS A 90 -0.86 10.24 14.40
CA LYS A 90 0.44 9.89 13.81
C LYS A 90 0.22 9.49 12.36
N SER A 91 0.96 10.10 11.44
CA SER A 91 0.88 9.81 10.02
C SER A 91 2.24 9.46 9.43
N VAL A 92 2.21 8.77 8.30
CA VAL A 92 3.39 8.47 7.47
C VAL A 92 2.98 8.50 6.00
N ARG A 93 3.79 9.17 5.18
CA ARG A 93 3.68 9.14 3.72
C ARG A 93 4.75 8.23 3.15
N LEU A 94 4.32 7.28 2.32
CA LEU A 94 5.17 6.32 1.62
C LEU A 94 5.08 6.58 0.12
N GLU A 95 6.16 7.10 -0.46
CA GLU A 95 6.31 7.34 -1.89
C GLU A 95 7.21 6.27 -2.49
N LEU A 96 6.75 5.57 -3.53
CA LEU A 96 7.54 4.56 -4.21
C LEU A 96 8.81 5.20 -4.78
N THR A 97 9.97 4.72 -4.34
CA THR A 97 11.25 5.11 -4.94
C THR A 97 11.38 4.49 -6.32
N ASP A 98 12.22 5.05 -7.19
CA ASP A 98 12.44 4.55 -8.54
C ASP A 98 13.21 3.21 -8.56
N LEU A 99 12.52 2.16 -8.15
CA LEU A 99 13.03 0.79 -8.16
C LEU A 99 12.77 0.18 -9.52
N GLY A 100 13.84 0.10 -10.30
CA GLY A 100 13.87 -0.70 -11.52
C GLY A 100 12.95 -0.16 -12.61
N HIS A 101 12.93 1.16 -12.84
CA HIS A 101 12.24 1.80 -13.97
C HIS A 101 12.33 0.96 -15.25
N ASP A 102 13.53 0.47 -15.55
CA ASP A 102 13.89 -0.24 -16.78
C ASP A 102 13.71 -1.77 -16.72
N LEU A 103 13.23 -2.32 -15.61
CA LEU A 103 13.03 -3.78 -15.49
C LEU A 103 11.73 -4.25 -16.17
N PRO A 104 11.74 -5.45 -16.78
CA PRO A 104 10.54 -6.12 -17.26
C PRO A 104 9.49 -6.32 -16.16
N LYS A 105 8.21 -6.40 -16.55
CA LYS A 105 7.08 -6.53 -15.61
C LYS A 105 7.20 -7.75 -14.66
N ALA A 106 7.71 -8.87 -15.15
CA ALA A 106 7.90 -10.09 -14.35
C ALA A 106 9.00 -9.90 -13.28
N GLU A 107 10.10 -9.23 -13.64
CA GLU A 107 11.19 -8.94 -12.71
C GLU A 107 10.76 -7.91 -11.65
N LYS A 108 9.96 -6.92 -12.03
CA LYS A 108 9.32 -5.98 -11.09
C LYS A 108 8.42 -6.70 -10.09
N PHE A 109 7.67 -7.71 -10.54
CA PHE A 109 6.80 -8.48 -9.66
C PHE A 109 7.60 -9.22 -8.58
N THR A 110 8.66 -9.93 -8.96
CA THR A 110 9.57 -10.59 -8.01
C THR A 110 10.25 -9.57 -7.09
N LEU A 111 10.78 -8.48 -7.64
CA LEU A 111 11.45 -7.43 -6.87
C LEU A 111 10.55 -6.88 -5.75
N PHE A 112 9.31 -6.51 -6.05
CA PHE A 112 8.40 -5.96 -5.04
C PHE A 112 7.93 -6.99 -4.01
N HIS A 113 7.98 -8.28 -4.34
CA HIS A 113 7.68 -9.34 -3.38
C HIS A 113 8.86 -9.65 -2.44
N GLU A 114 10.10 -9.42 -2.87
CA GLU A 114 11.30 -9.86 -2.14
C GLU A 114 12.14 -8.73 -1.55
N ALA A 115 12.15 -7.54 -2.17
CA ALA A 115 12.96 -6.41 -1.71
C ALA A 115 12.63 -6.00 -0.26
N PRO A 116 13.59 -5.53 0.54
CA PRO A 116 13.32 -4.92 1.84
C PRO A 116 12.37 -3.73 1.69
N THR A 117 11.36 -3.60 2.54
CA THR A 117 10.34 -2.57 2.35
C THR A 117 10.87 -1.15 2.57
N GLU A 118 11.88 -1.00 3.43
CA GLU A 118 12.60 0.26 3.69
C GLU A 118 13.32 0.80 2.46
N ASP A 119 13.74 -0.08 1.55
CA ASP A 119 14.40 0.29 0.29
C ASP A 119 13.39 0.65 -0.82
N MET A 120 12.11 0.35 -0.60
CA MET A 120 11.04 0.57 -1.60
C MET A 120 10.40 1.95 -1.51
N PHE A 121 10.47 2.59 -0.35
CA PHE A 121 9.69 3.78 -0.08
C PHE A 121 10.53 4.88 0.55
N LYS A 122 10.38 6.08 0.01
CA LYS A 122 10.77 7.29 0.70
C LYS A 122 9.71 7.59 1.74
N VAL A 123 10.14 7.70 2.99
CA VAL A 123 9.29 7.94 4.16
C VAL A 123 9.33 9.42 4.54
N SER A 124 8.17 10.04 4.75
CA SER A 124 8.04 11.43 5.22
C SER A 124 6.82 11.64 6.11
#